data_AF-A0A1H4L704-F1
#
_entry.id   AF-A0A1H4L704-F1
#
_cell.length_a   1.000
_cell.length_b   1.000
_cell.length_c   1.000
_cell.angle_alpha   90.00
_cell.angle_beta   90.00
_cell.angle_gamma   90.00
#
_symmetry.space_group_name_H-M   'P 1'
#
loop_
_entity.id
_entity.type
_entity.pdbx_description
1 polymer ?
#
loop_
_entity_poly.entity_id
_entity_poly.type
_entity_poly.pdbx_seq_one_letter_code
_entity_poly.pdbx_strand_id
1 'polypeptide(L)'
;MLWEIRALMKPALSVIDMIPNIHRTPALAMLRRAVLDGRPLSTRLHADDKELAFLDAHVAMTSPVGAKVLKALYTGGHLRLKKPAQKLLPALDAYIATEGAFRSEVARIIASENAKRDRLAEIIANPDCADESELNPWLIDRVISAHLGHGATGTMLIAGLTCERAERLSTGSGDDPHRAPSDMMCWWFDHAGQRQGDAGPGLADKPASTG
;
A
#
# COMPACT_ATOMS: atom_id res chain seq x y z
N MET A 1 -0.86 -1.43 -2.10
CA MET A 1 -2.26 -1.01 -1.79
C MET A 1 -2.49 0.50 -1.51
N LEU A 2 -2.20 1.06 -0.32
CA LEU A 2 -2.63 2.43 0.05
C LEU A 2 -2.04 3.56 -0.81
N TRP A 3 -0.79 3.40 -1.28
CA TRP A 3 -0.14 4.37 -2.18
C TRP A 3 -0.80 4.43 -3.57
N GLU A 4 -1.10 3.27 -4.16
CA GLU A 4 -1.73 3.18 -5.48
C GLU A 4 -3.13 3.78 -5.49
N ILE A 5 -3.91 3.51 -4.44
CA ILE A 5 -5.24 4.13 -4.28
C ILE A 5 -5.11 5.65 -4.14
N ARG A 6 -4.10 6.14 -3.40
CA ARG A 6 -3.83 7.59 -3.27
C ARG A 6 -3.45 8.26 -4.59
N ALA A 7 -2.77 7.55 -5.50
CA ALA A 7 -2.40 8.07 -6.80
C ALA A 7 -3.63 8.38 -7.70
N LEU A 8 -4.78 7.75 -7.42
CA LEU A 8 -6.04 7.98 -8.12
C LEU A 8 -6.85 9.17 -7.57
N MET A 9 -6.43 9.74 -6.44
CA MET A 9 -7.15 10.78 -5.73
C MET A 9 -6.58 12.17 -6.05
N LYS A 10 -7.32 13.23 -5.77
CA LYS A 10 -6.84 14.63 -5.89
C LYS A 10 -6.56 15.24 -4.52
N PRO A 11 -5.64 16.22 -4.42
CA PRO A 11 -5.46 16.96 -3.17
C PRO A 11 -6.76 17.59 -2.68
N ALA A 12 -7.05 17.46 -1.39
CA ALA A 12 -8.32 17.89 -0.80
C ALA A 12 -8.60 19.38 -1.00
N LEU A 13 -7.57 20.23 -0.85
CA LEU A 13 -7.69 21.66 -1.12
C LEU A 13 -7.99 21.95 -2.60
N SER A 14 -7.42 21.17 -3.53
CA SER A 14 -7.71 21.31 -4.96
C SER A 14 -9.16 20.95 -5.27
N VAL A 15 -9.73 19.94 -4.60
CA VAL A 15 -11.15 19.58 -4.74
C VAL A 15 -12.05 20.63 -4.09
N ILE A 16 -11.70 21.14 -2.92
CA ILE A 16 -12.45 22.23 -2.24
C ILE A 16 -12.45 23.50 -3.10
N ASP A 17 -11.34 23.81 -3.78
CA ASP A 17 -11.23 24.97 -4.66
C ASP A 17 -12.09 24.87 -5.92
N MET A 18 -12.62 23.68 -6.25
CA MET A 18 -13.65 23.53 -7.29
C MET A 18 -15.01 24.13 -6.86
N ILE A 19 -15.17 24.43 -5.56
CA ILE A 19 -16.34 25.11 -5.02
C ILE A 19 -16.02 26.61 -4.83
N PRO A 20 -16.68 27.50 -5.59
CA PRO A 20 -16.39 28.92 -5.52
C PRO A 20 -16.85 29.50 -4.18
N ASN A 21 -16.09 30.50 -3.70
CA ASN A 21 -16.39 31.30 -2.53
C ASN A 21 -16.50 30.52 -1.21
N ILE A 22 -15.82 29.38 -1.06
CA ILE A 22 -15.84 28.61 0.18
C ILE A 22 -14.70 28.99 1.14
N HIS A 23 -14.93 28.86 2.44
CA HIS A 23 -13.83 28.85 3.42
C HIS A 23 -13.17 27.47 3.47
N ARG A 24 -11.91 27.39 3.03
CA ARG A 24 -11.14 26.12 2.89
C ARG A 24 -11.06 25.29 4.17
N THR A 25 -10.61 25.90 5.28
CA THR A 25 -10.38 25.19 6.55
C THR A 25 -11.67 24.65 7.16
N PRO A 26 -12.76 25.43 7.27
CA PRO A 26 -14.06 24.91 7.69
C PRO A 26 -14.61 23.81 6.77
N ALA A 27 -14.43 23.94 5.45
CA ALA A 27 -14.89 22.93 4.49
C ALA A 27 -14.17 21.60 4.66
N LEU A 28 -12.85 21.63 4.84
CA LEU A 28 -12.05 20.43 5.11
C LEU A 28 -12.44 19.78 6.43
N ALA A 29 -12.64 20.57 7.50
CA ALA A 29 -13.06 20.06 8.79
C ALA A 29 -14.45 19.40 8.74
N MET A 30 -15.39 19.99 8.01
CA MET A 30 -16.73 19.43 7.80
C MET A 30 -16.72 18.17 6.95
N LEU A 31 -15.89 18.12 5.90
CA LEU A 31 -15.70 16.91 5.12
C LEU A 31 -15.19 15.76 6.01
N ARG A 32 -14.11 16.00 6.77
CA ARG A 32 -13.55 15.00 7.69
C ARG A 32 -14.59 14.50 8.70
N ARG A 33 -15.32 15.42 9.31
CA ARG A 33 -16.37 15.07 10.27
C ARG A 33 -17.48 14.24 9.64
N ALA A 34 -17.99 14.66 8.48
CA ALA A 34 -19.09 13.96 7.80
C ALA A 34 -18.70 12.54 7.35
N VAL A 35 -17.44 12.37 6.95
CA VAL A 35 -16.83 11.08 6.65
C VAL A 35 -16.73 10.20 7.88
N LEU A 36 -16.15 10.71 8.97
CA LEU A 36 -15.95 9.96 10.22
C LEU A 36 -17.27 9.57 10.89
N ASP A 37 -18.25 10.48 10.88
CA ASP A 37 -19.57 10.27 11.48
C ASP A 37 -20.45 9.34 10.62
N GLY A 38 -20.05 9.05 9.36
CA GLY A 38 -20.77 8.16 8.43
C GLY A 38 -22.19 8.60 8.10
N ARG A 39 -22.55 9.85 8.41
CA ARG A 39 -23.89 10.45 8.22
C ARG A 39 -23.78 11.86 7.63
N PRO A 40 -23.43 12.00 6.34
CA PRO A 40 -23.50 13.29 5.66
C PRO A 40 -24.97 13.66 5.35
N LEU A 41 -25.73 14.05 6.39
CA LEU A 41 -27.01 14.80 6.46
C LEU A 41 -28.19 14.48 5.48
N SER A 42 -28.01 13.60 4.49
CA SER A 42 -29.03 13.08 3.55
C SER A 42 -28.47 11.97 2.65
N THR A 43 -27.15 11.86 2.48
CA THR A 43 -26.52 10.77 1.70
C THR A 43 -26.22 9.60 2.63
N ARG A 44 -26.91 8.46 2.48
CA ARG A 44 -26.51 7.22 3.16
C ARG A 44 -25.31 6.64 2.43
N LEU A 45 -24.14 6.65 3.09
CA LEU A 45 -22.95 5.95 2.60
C LEU A 45 -23.11 4.46 2.87
N HIS A 46 -22.87 3.62 1.85
CA HIS A 46 -22.78 2.17 2.03
C HIS A 46 -21.59 1.82 2.95
N ALA A 47 -21.54 0.61 3.51
CA ALA A 47 -20.43 0.21 4.38
C ALA A 47 -19.07 0.36 3.67
N ASP A 48 -18.99 -0.05 2.40
CA ASP A 48 -17.79 0.06 1.57
C ASP A 48 -17.45 1.53 1.25
N ASP A 49 -18.47 2.38 1.13
CA ASP A 49 -18.28 3.82 0.93
C ASP A 49 -17.71 4.50 2.17
N LYS A 50 -18.07 4.02 3.37
CA LYS A 50 -17.52 4.52 4.62
C LYS A 50 -16.04 4.20 4.73
N GLU A 51 -15.62 3.00 4.33
CA GLU A 51 -14.22 2.61 4.35
C GLU A 51 -13.39 3.44 3.37
N LEU A 52 -13.88 3.65 2.15
CA LEU A 52 -13.23 4.51 1.15
C LEU A 52 -13.20 5.98 1.57
N ALA A 53 -14.29 6.48 2.16
CA ALA A 53 -14.34 7.82 2.69
C ALA A 53 -13.42 7.96 3.92
N PHE A 54 -13.32 6.96 4.79
CA PHE A 54 -12.45 6.99 5.98
C PHE A 54 -10.96 7.18 5.62
N LEU A 55 -10.53 6.72 4.43
CA LEU A 55 -9.20 7.03 3.88
C LEU A 55 -9.00 8.54 3.60
N ASP A 56 -10.09 9.29 3.31
CA ASP A 56 -10.07 10.75 3.16
C ASP A 56 -9.91 11.48 4.51
N ALA A 57 -10.32 10.88 5.64
CA ALA A 57 -10.32 11.55 6.96
C ALA A 57 -8.93 11.89 7.50
N HIS A 58 -7.91 11.13 7.10
CA HIS A 58 -6.52 11.29 7.57
C HIS A 58 -5.59 12.02 6.59
N VAL A 59 -6.01 12.31 5.34
CA VAL A 59 -5.06 12.72 4.28
C VAL A 59 -5.48 14.00 3.56
N ALA A 60 -4.48 14.76 3.10
CA ALA A 60 -4.62 15.91 2.21
C ALA A 60 -5.17 15.56 0.81
N MET A 61 -5.92 14.46 0.63
CA MET A 61 -6.45 13.94 -0.63
C MET A 61 -7.97 13.68 -0.49
N THR A 62 -8.71 13.73 -1.58
CA THR A 62 -10.17 13.56 -1.63
C THR A 62 -10.57 12.78 -2.87
N SER A 63 -11.23 11.64 -2.67
CA SER A 63 -11.79 10.79 -3.73
C SER A 63 -13.00 11.44 -4.45
N PRO A 64 -13.44 10.92 -5.62
CA PRO A 64 -14.72 11.32 -6.22
C PRO A 64 -15.94 11.08 -5.30
N VAL A 65 -15.88 10.06 -4.43
CA VAL A 65 -16.91 9.79 -3.41
C VAL A 65 -16.93 10.90 -2.36
N GLY A 66 -15.75 11.29 -1.85
CA GLY A 66 -15.60 12.44 -0.95
C GLY A 66 -16.06 13.76 -1.59
N ALA A 67 -15.85 13.93 -2.91
CA ALA A 67 -16.36 15.07 -3.66
C ALA A 67 -17.90 15.12 -3.70
N LYS A 68 -18.60 13.97 -3.77
CA LYS A 68 -20.07 13.91 -3.65
C LYS A 68 -20.55 14.35 -2.27
N VAL A 69 -19.86 13.91 -1.22
CA VAL A 69 -20.14 14.33 0.15
C VAL A 69 -19.97 15.85 0.29
N LEU A 70 -18.88 16.39 -0.28
CA LEU A 70 -18.62 17.83 -0.27
C LEU A 70 -19.71 18.62 -1.02
N LYS A 71 -20.16 18.12 -2.18
CA LYS A 71 -21.28 18.71 -2.92
C LYS A 71 -22.57 18.72 -2.09
N ALA A 72 -22.90 17.61 -1.43
CA ALA A 72 -24.08 17.51 -0.58
C ALA A 72 -24.04 18.49 0.61
N LEU A 73 -22.87 18.63 1.25
CA LEU A 73 -22.65 19.61 2.33
C LEU A 73 -22.82 21.05 1.81
N TYR A 74 -22.34 21.35 0.60
CA TYR A 74 -22.49 22.65 -0.04
C TYR A 74 -23.95 22.98 -0.32
N THR A 75 -24.67 22.07 -0.99
CA THR A 75 -26.08 22.26 -1.35
C THR A 75 -26.99 22.32 -0.13
N GLY A 76 -26.63 21.61 0.96
CA GLY A 76 -27.32 21.66 2.24
C GLY A 76 -27.05 22.92 3.08
N GLY A 77 -26.20 23.84 2.61
CA GLY A 77 -25.87 25.07 3.34
C GLY A 77 -25.02 24.86 4.59
N HIS A 78 -24.38 23.69 4.73
CA HIS A 78 -23.54 23.36 5.89
C HIS A 78 -22.11 23.90 5.77
N LEU A 79 -21.73 24.37 4.58
CA LEU A 79 -20.41 24.96 4.33
C LEU A 79 -20.45 26.47 4.52
N ARG A 80 -19.45 27.01 5.24
CA ARG A 80 -19.29 28.47 5.38
C ARG A 80 -18.83 29.06 4.05
N LEU A 81 -19.59 30.01 3.53
CA LEU A 81 -19.32 30.69 2.27
C LEU A 81 -18.91 32.15 2.50
N LYS A 82 -17.95 32.63 1.71
CA LYS A 82 -17.51 34.03 1.62
C LYS A 82 -18.51 34.91 0.85
N LYS A 83 -19.28 34.30 -0.05
CA LYS A 83 -20.30 34.92 -0.92
C LYS A 83 -21.48 33.96 -1.07
N PRO A 84 -22.66 34.42 -1.51
CA PRO A 84 -23.81 33.53 -1.75
C PRO A 84 -23.46 32.34 -2.66
N ALA A 85 -24.16 31.22 -2.41
CA ALA A 85 -23.95 29.97 -3.13
C ALA A 85 -24.25 30.13 -4.63
N GLN A 86 -23.38 29.57 -5.46
CA GLN A 86 -23.62 29.40 -6.88
C GLN A 86 -24.38 28.10 -7.11
N LYS A 87 -25.38 28.11 -8.01
CA LYS A 87 -26.21 26.93 -8.29
C LYS A 87 -25.47 25.83 -9.06
N LEU A 88 -24.39 26.17 -9.78
CA LEU A 88 -23.68 25.26 -10.67
C LEU A 88 -22.24 25.08 -10.23
N LEU A 89 -21.77 23.82 -10.16
CA LEU A 89 -20.41 23.44 -9.77
C LEU A 89 -19.79 22.51 -10.83
N PRO A 90 -19.61 22.96 -12.09
CA PRO A 90 -19.27 22.09 -13.21
C PRO A 90 -17.95 21.33 -13.02
N ALA A 91 -16.96 21.95 -12.38
CA ALA A 91 -15.68 21.29 -12.12
C ALA A 91 -15.79 20.17 -11.07
N LEU A 92 -16.59 20.38 -10.02
CA LEU A 92 -16.87 19.38 -9.01
C LEU A 92 -17.71 18.24 -9.59
N ASP A 93 -18.69 18.57 -10.43
CA ASP A 93 -19.56 17.61 -11.10
C ASP A 93 -18.80 16.72 -12.07
N ALA A 94 -17.87 17.29 -12.85
CA ALA A 94 -16.99 16.53 -13.71
C ALA A 94 -16.08 15.56 -12.91
N TYR A 95 -15.59 15.97 -11.74
CA TYR A 95 -14.79 15.07 -10.90
C TYR A 95 -15.63 13.96 -10.28
N ILE A 96 -16.84 14.29 -9.79
CA ILE A 96 -17.81 13.30 -9.28
C ILE A 96 -18.16 12.26 -10.35
N ALA A 97 -18.32 12.66 -11.61
CA ALA A 97 -18.64 11.74 -12.71
C ALA A 97 -17.58 10.65 -12.93
N THR A 98 -16.34 10.84 -12.44
CA THR A 98 -15.27 9.82 -12.53
C THR A 98 -15.39 8.69 -11.50
N GLU A 99 -16.38 8.74 -10.59
CA GLU A 99 -16.56 7.78 -9.50
C GLU A 99 -16.60 6.32 -9.98
N GLY A 100 -17.30 6.02 -11.08
CA GLY A 100 -17.41 4.66 -11.60
C GLY A 100 -16.03 4.07 -11.94
N ALA A 101 -15.22 4.81 -12.69
CA ALA A 101 -13.86 4.41 -13.05
C ALA A 101 -12.96 4.29 -11.82
N PHE A 102 -13.07 5.22 -10.87
CA PHE A 102 -12.33 5.16 -9.60
C PHE A 102 -12.64 3.88 -8.82
N ARG A 103 -13.93 3.51 -8.69
CA ARG A 103 -14.33 2.30 -7.97
C ARG A 103 -13.83 1.03 -8.65
N SER A 104 -13.92 0.94 -9.98
CA SER A 104 -13.41 -0.20 -10.73
C SER A 104 -11.92 -0.40 -10.51
N GLU A 105 -11.15 0.68 -10.51
CA GLU A 105 -9.70 0.62 -10.33
C GLU A 105 -9.32 0.24 -8.90
N VAL A 106 -10.01 0.79 -7.89
CA VAL A 106 -9.82 0.39 -6.50
C VAL A 106 -10.13 -1.09 -6.30
N ALA A 107 -11.23 -1.58 -6.87
CA ALA A 107 -11.59 -3.00 -6.80
C ALA A 107 -10.50 -3.89 -7.45
N ARG A 108 -9.94 -3.47 -8.59
CA ARG A 108 -8.82 -4.16 -9.24
C ARG A 108 -7.58 -4.23 -8.36
N ILE A 109 -7.20 -3.12 -7.73
CA ILE A 109 -6.05 -3.06 -6.80
C ILE A 109 -6.27 -4.00 -5.62
N ILE A 110 -7.44 -3.94 -4.99
CA ILE A 110 -7.77 -4.81 -3.85
C ILE A 110 -7.73 -6.29 -4.26
N ALA A 111 -8.36 -6.64 -5.38
CA ALA A 111 -8.35 -8.01 -5.89
C ALA A 111 -6.93 -8.53 -6.17
N SER A 112 -6.08 -7.70 -6.79
CA SER A 112 -4.67 -8.02 -7.05
C SER A 112 -3.89 -8.26 -5.76
N GLU A 113 -4.05 -7.39 -4.76
CA GLU A 113 -3.35 -7.53 -3.49
C GLU A 113 -3.85 -8.72 -2.67
N ASN A 114 -5.14 -9.06 -2.75
CA ASN A 114 -5.68 -10.27 -2.14
C ASN A 114 -5.15 -11.52 -2.82
N ALA A 115 -5.13 -11.57 -4.16
CA ALA A 115 -4.54 -12.69 -4.89
C ALA A 115 -3.07 -12.94 -4.52
N LYS A 116 -2.26 -11.88 -4.33
CA LYS A 116 -0.88 -12.00 -3.84
C LYS A 116 -0.80 -12.58 -2.43
N ARG A 117 -1.70 -12.18 -1.52
CA ARG A 117 -1.74 -12.70 -0.14
C ARG A 117 -2.17 -14.16 -0.12
N ASP A 118 -3.18 -14.51 -0.90
CA ASP A 118 -3.68 -15.88 -1.02
C ASP A 118 -2.59 -16.79 -1.60
N ARG A 119 -1.89 -16.33 -2.65
CA ARG A 119 -0.75 -17.06 -3.23
C ARG A 119 0.39 -17.24 -2.23
N LEU A 120 0.75 -16.21 -1.46
CA LEU A 120 1.74 -16.34 -0.40
C LEU A 120 1.30 -17.36 0.66
N ALA A 121 0.04 -17.33 1.08
CA ALA A 121 -0.49 -18.26 2.08
C ALA A 121 -0.47 -19.70 1.57
N GLU A 122 -0.77 -19.91 0.30
CA GLU A 122 -0.67 -21.20 -0.38
C GLU A 122 0.77 -21.72 -0.37
N ILE A 123 1.75 -20.91 -0.77
CA ILE A 123 3.18 -21.28 -0.77
C ILE A 123 3.68 -21.53 0.65
N ILE A 124 3.26 -20.73 1.63
CA ILE A 124 3.62 -20.98 3.04
C ILE A 124 3.04 -22.32 3.51
N ALA A 125 1.80 -22.66 3.14
CA ALA A 125 1.21 -23.95 3.52
C ALA A 125 1.86 -25.14 2.81
N ASN A 126 2.27 -24.97 1.55
CA ASN A 126 2.93 -25.99 0.74
C ASN A 126 4.07 -25.37 -0.11
N PRO A 127 5.32 -25.35 0.40
CA PRO A 127 6.45 -24.71 -0.28
C PRO A 127 6.79 -25.29 -1.66
N ASP A 128 6.41 -26.55 -1.91
CA ASP A 128 6.66 -27.23 -3.19
C ASP A 128 5.74 -26.74 -4.32
N CYS A 129 4.66 -26.02 -4.03
CA CYS A 129 3.74 -25.49 -5.05
C CYS A 129 4.20 -24.16 -5.67
N ALA A 130 5.28 -23.56 -5.16
CA ALA A 130 5.86 -22.35 -5.71
C ALA A 130 6.54 -22.62 -7.06
N ASP A 131 6.51 -21.64 -7.96
CA ASP A 131 7.33 -21.63 -9.17
C ASP A 131 8.70 -21.03 -8.87
N GLU A 132 9.74 -21.46 -9.59
CA GLU A 132 11.10 -20.91 -9.47
C GLU A 132 11.12 -19.39 -9.68
N SER A 133 10.31 -18.87 -10.60
CA SER A 133 10.23 -17.42 -10.85
C SER A 133 9.63 -16.61 -9.71
N GLU A 134 8.94 -17.25 -8.77
CA GLU A 134 8.41 -16.59 -7.58
C GLU A 134 9.47 -16.46 -6.48
N LEU A 135 10.57 -17.23 -6.56
CA LEU A 135 11.63 -17.20 -5.57
C LEU A 135 12.32 -15.83 -5.55
N ASN A 136 12.37 -15.29 -4.34
CA ASN A 136 13.10 -14.08 -4.01
C ASN A 136 13.43 -14.11 -2.51
N PRO A 137 14.40 -13.30 -2.04
CA PRO A 137 14.82 -13.33 -0.63
C PRO A 137 13.67 -13.12 0.36
N TRP A 138 12.70 -12.27 0.02
CA TRP A 138 11.54 -12.00 0.89
C TRP A 138 10.60 -13.20 1.00
N LEU A 139 10.32 -13.91 -0.10
CA LEU A 139 9.50 -15.12 -0.07
C LEU A 139 10.17 -16.21 0.76
N ILE A 140 11.46 -16.44 0.56
CA ILE A 140 12.25 -17.43 1.29
C ILE A 140 12.24 -17.13 2.79
N ASP A 141 12.50 -15.88 3.19
CA ASP A 141 12.46 -15.49 4.60
C ASP A 141 11.07 -15.73 5.23
N ARG A 142 9.99 -15.44 4.49
CA ARG A 142 8.61 -15.64 4.97
C ARG A 142 8.30 -17.10 5.17
N VAL A 143 8.64 -17.94 4.21
CA VAL A 143 8.39 -19.38 4.27
C VAL A 143 9.24 -20.01 5.39
N ILE A 144 10.54 -19.73 5.45
CA ILE A 144 11.41 -20.28 6.51
C ILE A 144 10.99 -19.75 7.89
N SER A 145 10.58 -18.48 8.02
CA SER A 145 10.00 -17.95 9.26
C SER A 145 8.77 -18.73 9.71
N ALA A 146 7.89 -19.10 8.79
CA ALA A 146 6.65 -19.79 9.11
C ALA A 146 6.89 -21.26 9.53
N HIS A 147 7.86 -21.93 8.92
CA HIS A 147 8.15 -23.35 9.17
C HIS A 147 9.17 -23.60 10.28
N LEU A 148 10.22 -22.78 10.37
CA LEU A 148 11.33 -22.95 11.32
C LEU A 148 11.27 -21.96 12.50
N GLY A 149 10.39 -20.96 12.43
CA GLY A 149 10.25 -19.92 13.44
C GLY A 149 10.93 -18.60 13.06
N HIS A 150 10.47 -17.52 13.69
CA HIS A 150 11.00 -16.18 13.48
C HIS A 150 12.48 -16.10 13.89
N GLY A 151 13.34 -15.63 12.98
CA GLY A 151 14.78 -15.47 13.22
C GLY A 151 15.60 -16.77 13.16
N ALA A 152 15.00 -17.93 12.87
CA ALA A 152 15.74 -19.18 12.75
C ALA A 152 16.65 -19.19 11.51
N THR A 153 17.90 -19.64 11.61
CA THR A 153 18.70 -19.93 10.42
C THR A 153 18.42 -21.36 9.95
N GLY A 154 18.59 -21.64 8.66
CA GLY A 154 18.32 -22.98 8.16
C GLY A 154 18.24 -23.08 6.65
N THR A 155 18.03 -24.31 6.19
CA THR A 155 17.85 -24.64 4.78
C THR A 155 16.49 -25.32 4.62
N MET A 156 15.83 -25.09 3.49
CA MET A 156 14.53 -25.67 3.19
C MET A 156 14.35 -25.84 1.68
N LEU A 157 13.58 -26.84 1.26
CA LEU A 157 13.14 -26.96 -0.12
C LEU A 157 11.94 -26.04 -0.37
N ILE A 158 12.03 -25.21 -1.40
CA ILE A 158 10.94 -24.35 -1.89
C ILE A 158 10.99 -24.41 -3.41
N ALA A 159 9.86 -24.65 -4.08
CA ALA A 159 9.81 -24.90 -5.52
C ALA A 159 10.75 -26.04 -5.99
N GLY A 160 11.02 -27.03 -5.13
CA GLY A 160 12.01 -28.08 -5.40
C GLY A 160 13.48 -27.63 -5.40
N LEU A 161 13.77 -26.37 -5.04
CA LEU A 161 15.10 -25.80 -4.95
C LEU A 161 15.53 -25.62 -3.50
N THR A 162 16.81 -25.92 -3.22
CA THR A 162 17.39 -25.69 -1.90
C THR A 162 17.56 -24.20 -1.66
N CYS A 163 16.75 -23.68 -0.74
CA CYS A 163 16.77 -22.30 -0.29
C CYS A 163 17.41 -22.23 1.10
N GLU A 164 18.20 -21.19 1.34
CA GLU A 164 18.96 -20.99 2.57
C GLU A 164 18.62 -19.65 3.20
N ARG A 165 18.57 -19.61 4.54
CA ARG A 165 18.51 -18.40 5.35
C ARG A 165 19.59 -18.44 6.42
N ALA A 166 20.43 -17.41 6.48
CA ALA A 166 21.47 -17.29 7.50
C ALA A 166 21.62 -15.86 8.00
N GLU A 167 22.21 -15.70 9.18
CA GLU A 167 22.64 -14.38 9.66
C GLU A 167 23.82 -13.88 8.81
N ARG A 168 23.78 -12.62 8.40
CA ARG A 168 24.94 -11.93 7.86
C ARG A 168 25.97 -11.79 8.96
N LEU A 169 27.13 -12.42 8.78
CA LEU A 169 28.29 -12.20 9.64
C LEU A 169 28.72 -10.74 9.50
N SER A 170 28.47 -9.94 10.52
CA SER A 170 29.00 -8.58 10.59
C SER A 170 30.51 -8.66 10.78
N THR A 171 31.28 -8.03 9.89
CA THR A 171 32.76 -8.00 9.97
C THR A 171 33.27 -6.97 11.00
N GLY A 172 32.42 -6.50 11.91
CA GLY A 172 32.76 -5.50 12.92
C GLY A 172 33.33 -6.13 14.20
N SER A 173 34.48 -5.64 14.65
CA SER A 173 35.09 -5.98 15.94
C SER A 173 34.11 -5.78 17.10
N GLY A 174 34.14 -6.70 18.06
CA GLY A 174 33.26 -6.73 19.23
C GLY A 174 33.22 -5.44 20.06
N ASP A 175 32.16 -5.33 20.85
CA ASP A 175 31.78 -4.26 21.79
C ASP A 175 31.00 -3.05 21.23
N ASP A 176 29.86 -3.31 20.60
CA ASP A 176 28.79 -2.29 20.51
C ASP A 176 27.49 -2.77 21.19
N PRO A 177 27.06 -2.16 22.31
CA PRO A 177 25.81 -2.50 23.00
C PRO A 177 24.54 -2.14 22.20
N HIS A 178 24.67 -1.45 21.06
CA HIS A 178 23.59 -1.20 20.10
C HIS A 178 23.62 -2.16 18.93
N ARG A 179 23.70 -3.47 19.20
CA ARG A 179 23.67 -4.52 18.17
C ARG A 179 22.47 -4.29 17.24
N ALA A 180 22.76 -3.94 15.99
CA ALA A 180 21.76 -3.84 14.93
C ALA A 180 20.97 -5.17 14.86
N PRO A 181 19.67 -5.13 14.50
CA PRO A 181 18.91 -6.36 14.26
C PRO A 181 19.71 -7.26 13.32
N SER A 182 19.80 -8.56 13.63
CA SER A 182 20.54 -9.51 12.81
C SER A 182 20.04 -9.41 11.38
N ASP A 183 20.93 -8.98 10.49
CA ASP A 183 20.63 -8.81 9.08
C ASP A 183 20.57 -10.22 8.48
N MET A 184 19.36 -10.72 8.26
CA MET A 184 19.13 -12.05 7.72
C MET A 184 19.32 -12.01 6.21
N MET A 185 19.96 -13.04 5.69
CA MET A 185 20.23 -13.21 4.28
C MET A 185 19.55 -14.46 3.77
N CYS A 186 18.91 -14.35 2.60
CA CYS A 186 18.27 -15.47 1.92
C CYS A 186 18.82 -15.65 0.50
N TRP A 187 19.15 -16.89 0.12
CA TRP A 187 19.63 -17.24 -1.21
C TRP A 187 19.20 -18.65 -1.60
N TRP A 188 19.34 -18.99 -2.88
CA TRP A 188 19.08 -20.34 -3.40
C TRP A 188 20.00 -20.63 -4.58
N PHE A 189 20.01 -21.89 -5.03
CA PHE A 189 20.66 -22.29 -6.27
C PHE A 189 19.61 -22.63 -7.31
N ASP A 190 19.72 -22.06 -8.50
CA ASP A 190 18.87 -22.41 -9.65
C ASP A 190 19.25 -23.78 -10.24
N HIS A 191 18.49 -24.25 -11.23
CA HIS A 191 18.76 -25.51 -11.92
C HIS A 191 20.11 -25.54 -12.67
N ALA A 192 20.71 -24.38 -12.96
CA ALA A 192 22.05 -24.29 -13.54
C ALA A 192 23.15 -24.30 -12.47
N GLY A 193 22.79 -24.41 -11.19
CA GLY A 193 23.70 -24.37 -10.05
C GLY A 193 24.26 -22.97 -9.78
N GLN A 194 23.65 -21.92 -10.32
CA GLN A 194 24.03 -20.54 -10.03
C GLN A 194 23.29 -20.04 -8.80
N ARG A 195 24.02 -19.32 -7.94
CA ARG A 195 23.45 -18.75 -6.73
C ARG A 195 22.67 -17.49 -7.05
N GLN A 196 21.46 -17.41 -6.54
CA GLN A 196 20.54 -16.29 -6.67
C GLN A 196 20.17 -15.73 -5.28
N GLY A 197 19.68 -14.50 -5.21
CA GLY A 197 19.26 -13.85 -3.96
C GLY A 197 20.32 -12.94 -3.34
N ASP A 198 20.37 -12.88 -2.01
CA ASP A 198 21.20 -11.90 -1.30
C ASP A 198 22.71 -12.19 -1.46
N ALA A 199 23.48 -11.13 -1.73
CA ALA A 199 24.93 -11.21 -1.92
C ALA A 199 25.64 -11.66 -0.62
N GLY A 200 26.19 -12.89 -0.65
CA GLY A 200 26.91 -13.52 0.47
C GLY A 200 28.18 -12.77 0.86
N PRO A 201 28.64 -12.88 2.14
CA PRO A 201 30.00 -12.49 2.47
C PRO A 201 30.96 -13.36 1.65
N GLY A 202 31.68 -12.75 0.70
CA GLY A 202 32.61 -13.43 -0.21
C GLY A 202 32.32 -13.26 -1.71
N LEU A 203 31.23 -12.56 -2.09
CA LEU A 203 30.93 -12.21 -3.49
C LEU A 203 30.94 -10.69 -3.78
N ALA A 204 31.56 -9.91 -2.88
CA ALA A 204 31.91 -8.52 -3.18
C ALA A 204 33.17 -8.51 -4.06
N ASP A 205 33.02 -8.01 -5.29
CA ASP A 205 34.04 -7.57 -6.23
C ASP A 205 35.26 -8.49 -6.43
N LYS A 206 35.18 -9.38 -7.44
CA LYS A 206 36.38 -9.62 -8.23
C LYS A 206 36.63 -8.36 -9.05
N PRO A 207 37.68 -7.55 -8.80
CA PRO A 207 38.06 -6.55 -9.77
C PRO A 207 38.36 -7.25 -11.09
N ALA A 208 37.81 -6.72 -12.18
CA ALA A 208 38.16 -7.15 -13.52
C ALA A 208 39.70 -7.11 -13.67
N SER A 209 40.34 -8.27 -13.72
CA SER A 209 41.76 -8.35 -14.04
C SER A 209 41.91 -8.11 -15.53
N THR A 210 42.27 -6.89 -15.89
CA THR A 210 42.91 -6.60 -17.17
C THR A 210 44.31 -7.21 -17.13
N GLY A 211 44.55 -8.21 -17.98
CA GLY A 211 45.84 -8.84 -18.22
C GLY A 211 45.79 -9.56 -19.56
#